data_AF-A0A7D4A9R1-F1
#
_entry.id   AF-A0A7D4A9R1-F1
#
_cell.length_a   1.000
_cell.length_b   1.000
_cell.length_c   1.000
_cell.angle_alpha   90.00
_cell.angle_beta   90.00
_cell.angle_gamma   90.00
#
_symmetry.space_group_name_H-M   'P 1'
#
loop_
_entity.id
_entity.type
_entity.pdbx_description
1 polymer ?
#
loop_
_entity_poly.entity_id
_entity_poly.type
_entity_poly.pdbx_seq_one_letter_code
_entity_poly.pdbx_strand_id
1 'polypeptide(L)' 'MSSFEMTTESIAAAATGWRKGSRCAGNGACVEVGALRGGAVAARDAYDGDAGPVLTFSAAQWRAFTTAAKAGRYDLAG' A
#
# COMPACT_ATOMS: atom_id res chain seq x y z
N MET A 1 24.96 -10.68 14.82
CA MET A 1 23.52 -10.94 14.62
C MET A 1 22.86 -9.64 14.18
N SER A 2 22.86 -9.35 12.88
CA SER A 2 22.07 -8.26 12.27
C SER A 2 21.40 -8.85 11.04
N SER A 3 20.41 -9.69 11.32
CA SER A 3 19.62 -10.41 10.34
C SER A 3 18.18 -10.10 10.68
N PHE A 4 17.73 -8.88 10.37
CA PHE A 4 16.30 -8.54 10.42
C PHE A 4 15.86 -7.31 9.60
N GLU A 5 16.77 -6.61 8.93
CA GLU A 5 16.41 -5.45 8.11
C GLU A 5 16.50 -5.78 6.61
N MET A 6 15.67 -6.74 6.17
CA MET A 6 15.31 -6.81 4.75
C MET A 6 14.27 -5.70 4.53
N THR A 7 14.79 -4.47 4.41
CA THR A 7 14.15 -3.21 4.80
C THR A 7 12.93 -2.85 3.96
N THR A 8 11.85 -2.52 4.65
CA THR A 8 10.69 -1.79 4.12
C THR A 8 11.11 -0.53 3.35
N GLU A 9 12.21 0.13 3.77
CA GLU A 9 12.84 1.24 3.06
C GLU A 9 13.30 0.88 1.64
N SER A 10 13.90 -0.31 1.45
CA SER A 10 14.33 -0.78 0.12
C SER A 10 13.14 -1.03 -0.81
N ILE A 11 12.00 -1.44 -0.26
CA ILE A 11 10.76 -1.64 -1.02
C ILE A 11 10.14 -0.30 -1.41
N ALA A 12 10.10 0.66 -0.49
CA ALA A 12 9.61 2.02 -0.75
C ALA A 12 10.41 2.67 -1.88
N ALA A 13 11.74 2.57 -1.82
CA ALA A 13 12.65 3.08 -2.85
C ALA A 13 12.53 2.35 -4.19
N ALA A 14 12.16 1.07 -4.19
CA ALA A 14 11.96 0.29 -5.41
C ALA A 14 10.60 0.54 -6.09
N ALA A 15 9.62 1.05 -5.35
CA ALA A 15 8.30 1.38 -5.87
C ALA A 15 8.34 2.70 -6.63
N THR A 16 7.65 2.74 -7.78
CA THR A 16 7.61 3.92 -8.65
C THR A 16 6.18 4.34 -8.92
N GLY A 17 6.00 5.61 -9.33
CA GLY A 17 4.69 6.12 -9.73
C GLY A 17 3.67 6.13 -8.60
N TRP A 18 4.10 6.48 -7.38
CA TRP A 18 3.23 6.64 -6.22
C TRP A 18 2.04 7.55 -6.55
N ARG A 19 0.83 7.03 -6.32
CA ARG A 19 -0.42 7.74 -6.56
C ARG A 19 -1.31 7.70 -5.33
N LYS A 20 -1.82 8.87 -4.96
CA LYS A 20 -2.76 9.05 -3.86
C LYS A 20 -4.17 8.62 -4.28
N GLY A 21 -4.93 8.03 -3.36
CA GLY A 21 -6.34 7.70 -3.58
C GLY A 21 -7.20 8.94 -3.86
N SER A 22 -8.10 8.87 -4.82
CA SER A 22 -8.94 10.01 -5.26
C SER A 22 -9.95 10.50 -4.21
N ARG A 23 -10.16 9.73 -3.14
CA ARG A 23 -11.08 10.06 -2.02
C ARG A 23 -10.33 10.57 -0.79
N CYS A 24 -9.05 10.93 -0.95
CA CYS A 24 -8.27 11.58 0.09
C CYS A 24 -8.77 13.02 0.31
N ALA A 25 -9.67 13.23 1.28
CA ALA A 25 -10.30 14.52 1.55
C ALA A 25 -9.90 15.07 2.92
N GLY A 26 -8.61 15.41 3.10
CA GLY A 26 -8.10 16.26 4.19
C GLY A 26 -8.19 15.71 5.62
N ASN A 27 -8.87 14.59 5.85
CA ASN A 27 -9.13 13.98 7.15
C ASN A 27 -8.18 12.81 7.50
N GLY A 28 -6.99 12.79 6.91
CA GLY A 28 -5.85 11.99 7.41
C GLY A 28 -5.86 10.49 7.10
N ALA A 29 -6.90 9.93 6.49
CA ALA A 29 -6.98 8.49 6.16
C ALA A 29 -6.67 8.22 4.68
N CYS A 30 -5.53 8.70 4.20
CA CYS A 30 -5.18 8.65 2.79
C CYS A 30 -4.18 7.53 2.51
N VAL A 31 -4.44 6.72 1.47
CA VAL A 31 -3.51 5.66 1.04
C VAL A 31 -2.84 6.08 -0.27
N GLU A 32 -1.53 5.80 -0.38
CA GLU A 32 -0.79 5.85 -1.63
C GLU A 32 -0.45 4.45 -2.12
N VAL A 33 -0.47 4.26 -3.44
CA VAL A 33 -0.08 3.00 -4.07
C VAL A 33 0.99 3.23 -5.12
N GLY A 34 2.00 2.36 -5.15
CA GLY A 34 3.13 2.39 -6.06
C GLY A 34 3.28 1.07 -6.82
N ALA A 35 3.91 1.13 -7.99
CA ALA A 35 4.20 -0.04 -8.80
C ALA A 35 5.59 -0.61 -8.49
N LEU A 36 5.66 -1.93 -8.32
CA LEU A 36 6.89 -2.71 -8.18
C LEU A 36 7.12 -3.56 -9.43
N ARG A 37 8.35 -4.09 -9.57
CA ARG A 37 8.69 -5.01 -10.67
C ARG A 37 7.76 -6.23 -10.69
N GLY A 38 7.52 -6.77 -11.89
CA GLY A 38 6.63 -7.92 -12.07
C GLY A 38 5.14 -7.63 -11.84
N GLY A 39 4.74 -6.35 -11.78
CA GLY A 39 3.35 -5.95 -11.58
C GLY A 39 2.87 -6.06 -10.14
N ALA A 40 3.80 -6.27 -9.19
CA ALA A 40 3.48 -6.16 -7.77
C ALA A 40 3.11 -4.72 -7.39
N VAL A 41 2.41 -4.58 -6.28
CA VAL A 41 1.87 -3.32 -5.79
C VAL A 41 2.38 -3.06 -4.38
N ALA A 42 2.86 -1.85 -4.15
CA ALA A 42 3.17 -1.32 -2.83
C ALA A 42 2.04 -0.40 -2.37
N ALA A 43 1.68 -0.45 -1.09
CA ALA A 43 0.71 0.44 -0.47
C ALA A 43 1.25 0.99 0.85
N ARG A 44 0.99 2.27 1.12
CA ARG A 44 1.39 2.93 2.36
C ARG A 44 0.37 3.99 2.78
N ASP A 45 0.45 4.39 4.04
CA ASP A 45 -0.24 5.57 4.52
C ASP A 45 0.40 6.84 3.93
N ALA A 46 -0.42 7.74 3.39
CA ALA A 46 0.03 8.97 2.75
C ALA A 46 0.48 10.05 3.75
N TYR A 47 0.03 9.97 4.99
CA TYR A 47 0.43 10.87 6.06
C TYR A 47 1.87 10.57 6.50
N ASP A 48 2.19 9.29 6.72
CA ASP A 48 3.53 8.87 7.12
C ASP A 48 4.52 8.87 5.95
N GLY A 49 4.03 8.69 4.71
CA GLY A 49 4.83 8.79 3.50
C GLY A 49 6.01 7.83 3.49
N ASP A 50 7.22 8.33 3.21
CA ASP A 50 8.45 7.51 3.16
C ASP A 50 8.86 6.96 4.53
N ALA A 51 8.41 7.57 5.63
CA ALA A 51 8.70 7.12 6.99
C ALA A 51 7.75 6.01 7.47
N GLY A 52 6.65 5.79 6.74
CA GLY A 52 5.63 4.80 7.07
C GLY A 52 5.96 3.40 6.56
N PRO A 53 5.36 2.35 7.15
CA PRO A 53 5.52 0.99 6.66
C PRO A 53 4.90 0.83 5.26
N VAL A 54 5.60 0.12 4.38
CA VAL A 54 5.14 -0.25 3.04
C VAL A 54 4.69 -1.71 3.03
N LEU A 55 3.41 -1.92 2.72
CA LEU A 55 2.85 -3.24 2.48
C LEU A 55 3.02 -3.62 1.01
N THR A 56 3.35 -4.87 0.72
CA THR A 56 3.51 -5.36 -0.65
C THR A 56 2.53 -6.48 -0.98
N PHE A 57 2.06 -6.47 -2.21
CA PHE A 57 1.12 -7.44 -2.75
C PHE A 57 1.57 -7.87 -4.13
N SER A 58 1.45 -9.16 -4.44
CA SER A 58 1.45 -9.60 -5.84
C SER A 58 0.27 -8.98 -6.59
N ALA A 59 0.35 -8.93 -7.92
CA ALA A 59 -0.77 -8.47 -8.76
C ALA A 59 -2.08 -9.21 -8.46
N ALA A 60 -2.00 -10.52 -8.22
CA ALA A 60 -3.15 -11.36 -7.90
C ALA A 60 -3.76 -11.02 -6.53
N GLN A 61 -2.92 -10.88 -5.50
CA GLN A 61 -3.38 -10.49 -4.15
C GLN A 61 -4.02 -9.10 -4.17
N TRP A 62 -3.42 -8.14 -4.86
CA TRP A 62 -3.96 -6.79 -4.96
C TRP A 62 -5.35 -6.76 -5.64
N ARG A 63 -5.51 -7.50 -6.73
CA ARG A 63 -6.81 -7.65 -7.41
C ARG A 63 -7.85 -8.30 -6.51
N ALA A 64 -7.49 -9.40 -5.83
CA ALA A 64 -8.39 -10.09 -4.92
C ALA A 64 -8.82 -9.19 -3.76
N PHE A 65 -7.87 -8.50 -3.12
CA PHE A 65 -8.12 -7.57 -2.03
C PHE A 65 -9.06 -6.44 -2.45
N THR A 66 -8.73 -5.73 -3.54
CA THR A 66 -9.54 -4.58 -3.98
C THR A 66 -10.94 -4.99 -4.45
N THR A 67 -11.09 -6.16 -5.08
CA THR A 67 -12.42 -6.72 -5.39
C THR A 67 -13.23 -7.00 -4.13
N ALA A 68 -12.63 -7.65 -3.13
CA ALA A 68 -13.30 -7.96 -1.88
C ALA A 68 -13.66 -6.70 -1.08
N ALA A 69 -12.76 -5.72 -1.02
CA ALA A 69 -13.00 -4.44 -0.36
C ALA A 69 -14.15 -3.66 -1.02
N LYS A 70 -14.18 -3.60 -2.37
CA LYS A 70 -15.30 -2.96 -3.09
C LYS A 70 -16.63 -3.68 -2.91
N ALA A 71 -16.61 -4.97 -2.60
CA ALA A 71 -17.79 -5.75 -2.27
C ALA A 71 -18.24 -5.60 -0.80
N GLY A 72 -17.60 -4.72 -0.01
CA GLY A 72 -17.94 -4.46 1.39
C GLY A 72 -17.52 -5.57 2.36
N ARG A 73 -16.66 -6.51 1.93
CA ARG A 73 -16.26 -7.66 2.77
C ARG A 73 -15.60 -7.24 4.09
N TYR A 74 -14.95 -6.08 4.09
CA TYR A 74 -14.18 -5.57 5.23
C TYR A 74 -14.84 -4.35 5.89
N ASP A 75 -16.09 -4.07 5.54
CA ASP A 75 -16.83 -2.98 6.19
C ASP A 75 -17.10 -3.38 7.64
N LEU A 76 -16.83 -2.46 8.56
CA LEU A 76 -17.12 -2.69 9.97
C LEU A 76 -18.64 -2.72 10.14
N ALA A 77 -19.16 -3.74 10.83
CA ALA A 77 -20.54 -3.73 11.27
C ALA A 77 -20.72 -2.51 12.19
N GLY A 78 -21.63 -1.61 11.80
CA GLY A 78 -21.97 -0.41 12.57
C GLY A 78 -22.56 -0.74 13.92
#